data_AF-A0A6P7TTD7-F1
#
_entry.id   AF-A0A6P7TTD7-F1
#
_cell.length_a   1.000
_cell.length_b   1.000
_cell.length_c   1.000
_cell.angle_alpha   90.00
_cell.angle_beta   90.00
_cell.angle_gamma   90.00
#
_symmetry.space_group_name_H-M   'P 1'
#
loop_
_entity.id
_entity.type
_entity.pdbx_description
1 polymer ?
#
loop_
_entity_poly.entity_id
_entity_poly.type
_entity_poly.pdbx_seq_one_letter_code
_entity_poly.pdbx_strand_id
1 'polypeptide(L)'
;MMGDREIGCLLSGGLDSSLIAALVNEELKRVDSSAKLYTFTIGMKASPDVEAARLMANHIGSCHKEILFTEEEGISHLDEVIKCIESYDVTTVRASTAMYLISKWISENSKCAVIMSGEGSDELCQGYLYFKNAPSAEEADKESRRLLNDIYLYDGLRADRTTANSG
;
A
#
# COMPACT_ATOMS: atom_id res chain seq x y z
N MET A 1 -1.81 14.51 -20.06
CA MET A 1 -0.86 13.58 -20.68
C MET A 1 -0.55 12.49 -19.65
N MET A 2 -1.49 11.57 -19.44
CA MET A 2 -1.19 10.31 -18.74
C MET A 2 -0.42 9.49 -19.77
N GLY A 3 0.89 9.31 -19.56
CA GLY A 3 1.76 8.60 -20.48
C GLY A 3 1.36 7.13 -20.60
N ASP A 4 1.85 6.45 -21.64
CA ASP A 4 1.61 5.06 -22.04
C ASP A 4 2.00 3.97 -20.99
N ARG A 5 1.91 4.28 -19.70
CA ARG A 5 2.31 3.39 -18.60
C ARG A 5 1.07 2.84 -17.91
N GLU A 6 1.10 1.55 -17.60
CA GLU A 6 -0.01 0.87 -16.93
C GLU A 6 -0.16 1.39 -15.49
N ILE A 7 -1.42 1.48 -15.03
CA ILE A 7 -1.76 1.83 -13.65
C ILE A 7 -1.98 0.54 -12.86
N GLY A 8 -1.32 0.44 -11.71
CA GLY A 8 -1.50 -0.61 -10.73
C GLY A 8 -2.04 -0.09 -9.41
N CYS A 9 -2.52 -1.00 -8.55
CA CYS A 9 -2.89 -0.72 -7.17
C CYS A 9 -2.26 -1.73 -6.22
N LEU A 10 -1.77 -1.26 -5.07
CA LEU A 10 -1.53 -2.13 -3.93
C LEU A 10 -2.88 -2.51 -3.32
N LEU A 11 -3.08 -3.80 -3.04
CA LEU A 11 -4.33 -4.34 -2.53
C LEU A 11 -4.03 -5.26 -1.34
N SER A 12 -4.24 -4.77 -0.13
CA SER A 12 -4.09 -5.56 1.11
C SER A 12 -5.36 -6.31 1.51
N GLY A 13 -6.50 -6.00 0.89
CA GLY A 13 -7.82 -6.48 1.33
C GLY A 13 -8.42 -5.70 2.50
N GLY A 14 -7.66 -4.76 3.08
CA GLY A 14 -8.20 -3.75 3.99
C GLY A 14 -9.13 -2.77 3.30
N LEU A 15 -9.91 -2.00 4.08
CA LEU A 15 -10.92 -1.09 3.56
C LEU A 15 -10.34 -0.05 2.58
N ASP A 16 -9.23 0.59 2.95
CA ASP A 16 -8.69 1.74 2.22
C ASP A 16 -8.13 1.34 0.86
N SER A 17 -7.29 0.32 0.83
CA SER A 17 -6.71 -0.20 -0.42
C SER A 17 -7.79 -0.81 -1.32
N SER A 18 -8.81 -1.45 -0.75
CA SER A 18 -9.95 -1.99 -1.50
C SER A 18 -10.79 -0.90 -2.14
N LEU A 19 -11.06 0.19 -1.41
CA LEU A 19 -11.80 1.34 -1.93
C LEU A 19 -11.04 2.02 -3.06
N ILE A 20 -9.75 2.28 -2.88
CA ILE A 20 -8.89 2.86 -3.93
C ILE A 20 -8.88 1.96 -5.17
N ALA A 21 -8.67 0.65 -5.02
CA ALA A 21 -8.66 -0.28 -6.15
C ALA A 21 -10.01 -0.30 -6.90
N ALA A 22 -11.14 -0.27 -6.17
CA ALA A 22 -12.46 -0.22 -6.76
C ALA A 22 -12.69 1.07 -7.57
N LEU A 23 -12.37 2.23 -6.99
CA LEU A 23 -12.54 3.53 -7.64
C LEU A 23 -11.63 3.68 -8.88
N VAL A 24 -10.37 3.25 -8.77
CA VAL A 24 -9.43 3.27 -9.91
C VAL A 24 -9.92 2.34 -11.03
N ASN A 25 -10.45 1.16 -10.71
CA ASN A 25 -11.00 0.25 -11.72
C ASN A 25 -12.23 0.82 -12.43
N GLU A 26 -13.12 1.50 -11.68
CA GLU A 26 -14.28 2.18 -12.25
C GLU A 26 -13.86 3.30 -13.21
N GLU A 27 -12.95 4.18 -12.76
CA GLU A 27 -12.47 5.30 -13.57
C GLU A 27 -11.69 4.83 -14.81
N LEU A 28 -10.85 3.79 -14.69
CA LEU A 28 -10.17 3.19 -15.84
C LEU A 28 -11.15 2.70 -16.89
N LYS A 29 -12.20 1.97 -16.47
CA LYS A 29 -13.23 1.45 -17.39
C LYS A 29 -14.10 2.55 -17.99
N ARG A 30 -14.29 3.66 -17.27
CA ARG A 30 -15.00 4.84 -17.76
C ARG A 30 -14.23 5.52 -18.89
N VAL A 31 -12.90 5.56 -18.81
CA VAL A 31 -12.02 6.14 -19.84
C VAL A 31 -11.82 5.16 -21.01
N ASP A 32 -11.58 3.89 -20.73
CA ASP A 32 -11.43 2.82 -21.72
C ASP A 32 -12.04 1.51 -21.17
N SER A 33 -13.17 1.10 -21.75
CA SER A 33 -13.89 -0.12 -21.37
C SER A 33 -13.07 -1.42 -21.47
N SER A 34 -11.98 -1.42 -22.24
CA SER A 34 -11.09 -2.57 -22.40
C SER A 34 -9.88 -2.55 -21.45
N ALA A 35 -9.68 -1.44 -20.73
CA ALA A 35 -8.60 -1.29 -19.76
C ALA A 35 -8.74 -2.31 -18.62
N LYS A 36 -7.60 -2.80 -18.15
CA LYS A 36 -7.51 -3.73 -17.03
C LYS A 36 -6.72 -3.09 -15.91
N LEU A 37 -7.28 -3.11 -14.71
CA LEU A 37 -6.53 -2.76 -13.51
C LEU A 37 -5.66 -3.94 -13.08
N TYR A 38 -4.39 -3.68 -12.82
CA TYR A 38 -3.49 -4.62 -12.17
C TYR A 38 -3.49 -4.37 -10.66
N THR A 39 -3.61 -5.43 -9.87
CA THR A 39 -3.57 -5.33 -8.41
C THR A 39 -2.49 -6.25 -7.86
N PHE A 40 -1.77 -5.77 -6.86
CA PHE A 40 -0.65 -6.49 -6.26
C PHE A 40 -0.85 -6.60 -4.76
N THR A 41 -0.70 -7.81 -4.23
CA THR A 41 -0.68 -8.05 -2.79
C THR A 41 0.59 -8.80 -2.41
N ILE A 42 1.09 -8.56 -1.21
CA ILE A 42 2.22 -9.29 -0.66
C ILE A 42 1.88 -9.81 0.73
N GLY A 43 2.30 -11.04 1.02
CA GLY A 43 2.12 -11.61 2.34
C GLY A 43 2.82 -12.95 2.50
N MET A 44 2.82 -13.47 3.72
CA MET A 44 3.24 -14.84 3.97
C MET A 44 2.15 -15.82 3.52
N LYS A 45 2.53 -17.09 3.35
CA LYS A 45 1.58 -18.16 3.03
C LYS A 45 0.47 -18.22 4.08
N ALA A 46 -0.78 -18.31 3.62
CA ALA A 46 -1.98 -18.30 4.48
C ALA A 46 -2.19 -16.99 5.28
N SER A 47 -1.66 -15.87 4.78
CA SER A 47 -1.99 -14.56 5.34
C SER A 47 -3.47 -14.20 5.10
N PRO A 48 -4.21 -13.75 6.13
CA PRO A 48 -5.59 -13.29 5.97
C PRO A 48 -5.69 -12.08 5.01
N ASP A 49 -4.66 -11.24 4.94
CA ASP A 49 -4.61 -10.10 4.00
C ASP A 49 -4.59 -10.57 2.55
N VAL A 50 -3.81 -11.63 2.25
CA VAL A 50 -3.75 -12.20 0.90
C VAL A 50 -5.10 -12.82 0.52
N GLU A 51 -5.79 -13.47 1.46
CA GLU A 51 -7.13 -14.00 1.23
C GLU A 51 -8.16 -12.88 0.99
N ALA A 52 -8.15 -11.83 1.79
CA ALA A 52 -9.02 -10.67 1.63
C ALA A 52 -8.75 -9.93 0.32
N ALA A 53 -7.48 -9.74 -0.04
CA ALA A 53 -7.06 -9.14 -1.30
C ALA A 53 -7.57 -9.95 -2.50
N ARG A 54 -7.46 -11.29 -2.46
CA ARG A 54 -7.99 -12.17 -3.50
C ARG A 54 -9.50 -12.03 -3.66
N LEU A 55 -10.25 -11.99 -2.55
CA LEU A 55 -11.70 -11.78 -2.57
C LEU A 55 -12.06 -10.45 -3.24
N MET A 56 -11.38 -9.37 -2.85
CA MET A 56 -11.62 -8.05 -3.42
C MET A 56 -11.24 -7.98 -4.90
N ALA A 57 -10.09 -8.55 -5.27
CA ALA A 57 -9.64 -8.61 -6.66
C ALA A 57 -10.64 -9.34 -7.57
N ASN A 58 -11.19 -10.46 -7.09
CA ASN A 58 -12.25 -11.20 -7.79
C ASN A 58 -13.53 -10.37 -7.91
N HIS A 59 -13.89 -9.62 -6.86
CA HIS A 59 -15.06 -8.74 -6.86
C HIS A 59 -14.98 -7.64 -7.93
N ILE A 60 -13.82 -6.98 -8.07
CA ILE A 60 -13.64 -5.90 -9.06
C ILE A 60 -13.20 -6.40 -10.44
N GLY A 61 -12.81 -7.67 -10.56
CA GLY A 61 -12.32 -8.28 -11.79
C GLY A 61 -10.95 -7.76 -12.24
N SER A 62 -10.05 -7.45 -11.30
CA SER A 62 -8.70 -6.98 -11.60
C SER A 62 -7.74 -8.11 -11.99
N CYS A 63 -6.68 -7.79 -12.74
CA CYS A 63 -5.55 -8.69 -12.97
C CYS A 63 -4.68 -8.77 -11.72
N HIS A 64 -5.01 -9.72 -10.84
CA HIS A 64 -4.40 -9.81 -9.51
C HIS A 64 -3.13 -10.66 -9.49
N LYS A 65 -2.12 -10.16 -8.79
CA LYS A 65 -0.91 -10.92 -8.46
C LYS A 65 -0.71 -10.97 -6.95
N GLU A 66 -0.54 -12.20 -6.48
CA GLU A 66 -0.10 -12.50 -5.12
C GLU A 66 1.40 -12.77 -5.13
N ILE A 67 2.12 -11.98 -4.34
CA ILE A 67 3.55 -12.13 -4.08
C ILE A 67 3.67 -12.75 -2.70
N LEU A 68 4.32 -13.90 -2.60
CA LEU A 68 4.57 -14.56 -1.33
C LEU A 68 6.04 -14.42 -0.96
N PHE A 69 6.32 -14.17 0.32
CA PHE A 69 7.68 -14.15 0.85
C PHE A 69 7.77 -14.97 2.13
N THR A 70 8.97 -15.44 2.46
CA THR A 70 9.24 -16.14 3.72
C THR A 70 9.78 -15.20 4.79
N GLU A 71 9.78 -15.64 6.05
CA GLU A 71 10.40 -14.88 7.15
C GLU A 71 11.89 -14.65 6.88
N GLU A 72 12.59 -15.67 6.39
CA GLU A 72 14.02 -15.59 6.05
C GLU A 72 14.29 -14.58 4.93
N GLU A 73 13.43 -14.52 3.92
CA GLU A 73 13.51 -13.50 2.86
C GLU A 73 13.25 -12.10 3.41
N GLY A 74 12.30 -11.94 4.33
CA GLY A 74 12.05 -10.66 4.99
C GLY A 74 13.26 -10.20 5.82
N ILE A 75 13.85 -11.10 6.59
CA ILE A 75 15.02 -10.83 7.42
C ILE A 75 16.25 -10.50 6.56
N SER A 76 16.46 -11.22 5.46
CA SER A 76 17.64 -11.03 4.62
C SER A 76 17.71 -9.68 3.92
N HIS A 77 16.58 -8.98 3.78
CA HIS A 77 16.50 -7.66 3.14
C HIS A 77 16.45 -6.49 4.13
N LEU A 78 16.58 -6.73 5.45
CA LEU A 78 16.43 -5.66 6.44
C LEU A 78 17.49 -4.55 6.28
N ASP A 79 18.72 -4.90 5.91
CA ASP A 79 19.79 -3.92 5.71
C ASP A 79 19.47 -2.99 4.52
N GLU A 80 19.04 -3.55 3.38
CA GLU A 80 18.61 -2.78 2.23
C GLU A 80 17.36 -1.93 2.52
N VAL A 81 16.41 -2.48 3.26
CA VAL A 81 15.18 -1.77 3.65
C VAL A 81 15.51 -0.57 4.51
N ILE A 82 16.29 -0.74 5.58
CA ILE A 82 16.67 0.36 6.49
C ILE A 82 17.45 1.43 5.72
N LYS A 83 18.37 1.02 4.84
CA LYS A 83 19.12 1.94 3.98
C LYS A 83 18.20 2.70 3.01
N CYS A 84 17.18 2.04 2.46
CA CYS A 84 16.22 2.61 1.53
C CYS A 84 15.35 3.68 2.20
N ILE A 85 14.81 3.39 3.39
CA ILE A 85 13.91 4.30 4.10
C ILE A 85 14.64 5.35 4.94
N GLU A 86 15.92 5.14 5.25
CA GLU A 86 16.74 6.04 6.06
C GLU A 86 16.14 6.33 7.45
N SER A 87 15.41 5.36 8.00
CA SER A 87 14.71 5.43 9.28
C SER A 87 14.93 4.17 10.10
N TYR A 88 14.97 4.34 11.43
CA TYR A 88 15.10 3.26 12.41
C TYR A 88 13.79 2.99 13.15
N ASP A 89 12.71 3.71 12.83
CA ASP A 89 11.42 3.51 13.49
C ASP A 89 10.90 2.09 13.26
N VAL A 90 10.53 1.40 14.34
CA VAL A 90 10.20 -0.03 14.30
C VAL A 90 8.96 -0.30 13.47
N THR A 91 7.94 0.55 13.56
CA THR A 91 6.70 0.42 12.78
C THR A 91 6.99 0.60 11.30
N THR A 92 7.76 1.64 10.98
CA THR A 92 8.17 1.96 9.61
C THR A 92 9.00 0.83 9.00
N VAL A 93 10.05 0.35 9.68
CA VAL A 93 10.91 -0.74 9.19
C VAL A 93 10.09 -2.01 8.91
N ARG A 94 9.25 -2.44 9.85
CA ARG A 94 8.44 -3.66 9.71
C ARG A 94 7.53 -3.62 8.49
N ALA A 95 6.79 -2.52 8.30
CA ALA A 95 5.89 -2.38 7.16
C ALA A 95 6.66 -2.18 5.84
N SER A 96 7.83 -1.53 5.90
CA SER A 96 8.65 -1.24 4.72
C SER A 96 9.24 -2.49 4.10
N THR A 97 9.53 -3.55 4.87
CA THR A 97 10.06 -4.80 4.31
C THR A 97 9.14 -5.38 3.25
N ALA A 98 7.85 -5.50 3.55
CA ALA A 98 6.87 -6.02 2.60
C ALA A 98 6.69 -5.07 1.41
N MET A 99 6.59 -3.76 1.67
CA MET A 99 6.41 -2.76 0.61
C MET A 99 7.62 -2.65 -0.33
N TYR A 100 8.82 -2.82 0.19
CA TYR A 100 10.06 -2.89 -0.59
C TYR A 100 10.07 -4.11 -1.51
N LEU A 101 9.75 -5.29 -0.97
CA LEU A 101 9.73 -6.54 -1.75
C LEU A 101 8.68 -6.51 -2.86
N ILE A 102 7.47 -6.00 -2.58
CA ILE A 102 6.43 -5.90 -3.62
C ILE A 102 6.78 -4.85 -4.68
N SER A 103 7.36 -3.71 -4.29
CA SER A 103 7.78 -2.67 -5.22
C SER A 103 8.88 -3.17 -6.16
N LYS A 104 9.87 -3.88 -5.60
CA LYS A 104 10.91 -4.54 -6.38
C LYS A 104 10.33 -5.55 -7.37
N TRP A 105 9.40 -6.38 -6.92
CA TRP A 105 8.73 -7.35 -7.78
C TRP A 105 7.95 -6.68 -8.92
N ILE A 106 7.18 -5.64 -8.63
CA ILE A 106 6.38 -4.88 -9.62
C ILE A 106 7.29 -4.29 -10.70
N SER A 107 8.40 -3.67 -10.30
CA SER A 107 9.37 -3.09 -11.24
C SER A 107 10.01 -4.14 -12.15
N GLU A 108 10.39 -5.29 -11.59
CA GLU A 108 11.07 -6.35 -12.34
C GLU A 108 10.13 -7.17 -13.25
N ASN A 109 8.82 -7.22 -12.93
CA ASN A 109 7.90 -8.20 -13.52
C ASN A 109 6.64 -7.61 -14.16
N SER A 110 6.44 -6.29 -14.12
CA SER A 110 5.26 -5.63 -14.68
C SER A 110 5.61 -4.38 -15.47
N LYS A 111 4.63 -3.81 -16.19
CA LYS A 111 4.75 -2.49 -16.84
C LYS A 111 4.03 -1.40 -16.06
N CYS A 112 3.55 -1.72 -14.85
CA CYS A 112 2.86 -0.78 -13.99
C CYS A 112 3.89 0.20 -13.41
N ALA A 113 3.82 1.45 -13.83
CA ALA A 113 4.73 2.50 -13.35
C ALA A 113 4.03 3.53 -12.47
N VAL A 114 2.71 3.50 -12.40
CA VAL A 114 1.92 4.31 -11.48
C VAL A 114 1.21 3.34 -10.55
N ILE A 115 1.59 3.35 -9.28
CA ILE A 115 1.02 2.46 -8.26
C ILE A 115 0.22 3.31 -7.27
N MET A 116 -1.08 3.03 -7.19
CA MET A 116 -1.98 3.65 -6.23
C MET A 116 -1.98 2.84 -4.92
N SER A 117 -2.09 3.55 -3.79
CA SER A 117 -2.15 2.96 -2.44
C SER A 117 -3.21 3.67 -1.59
N GLY A 118 -3.56 3.07 -0.45
CA GLY A 118 -4.52 3.59 0.53
C GLY A 118 -3.90 4.34 1.72
N GLU A 119 -2.61 4.67 1.65
CA GLU A 119 -1.90 5.40 2.73
C GLU A 119 -2.54 6.76 3.02
N GLY A 120 -2.50 7.19 4.28
CA GLY A 120 -3.09 8.46 4.72
C GLY A 120 -4.58 8.37 5.11
N SER A 121 -5.25 7.24 4.81
CA SER A 121 -6.67 7.07 5.15
C SER A 121 -6.91 7.03 6.65
N ASP A 122 -6.09 6.28 7.40
CA ASP A 122 -6.24 6.14 8.85
C ASP A 122 -5.97 7.47 9.58
N GLU A 123 -4.97 8.24 9.13
CA GLU A 123 -4.62 9.54 9.68
C GLU A 123 -5.73 10.56 9.41
N LEU A 124 -6.30 10.56 8.20
CA LEU A 124 -7.36 11.48 7.81
C LEU A 124 -8.70 11.13 8.45
N CYS A 125 -9.04 9.84 8.49
CA CYS A 125 -10.35 9.35 8.90
C CYS A 125 -10.39 8.87 10.36
N GLN A 126 -9.30 9.05 11.12
CA GLN A 126 -9.19 8.60 12.52
C GLN A 126 -9.39 7.08 12.66
N GLY A 127 -8.82 6.31 11.73
CA GLY A 127 -9.10 4.88 11.56
C GLY A 127 -8.33 3.94 12.51
N TYR A 128 -7.21 4.40 13.08
CA TYR A 128 -6.46 3.59 14.06
C TYR A 128 -7.29 3.28 15.30
N LEU A 129 -7.15 2.06 15.83
CA LEU A 129 -7.95 1.57 16.95
C LEU A 129 -7.92 2.46 18.20
N TYR A 130 -6.82 3.19 18.43
CA TYR A 130 -6.68 4.03 19.62
C TYR A 130 -7.56 5.30 19.56
N PHE A 131 -8.05 5.72 18.39
CA PHE A 131 -9.02 6.82 18.28
C PHE A 131 -10.34 6.50 18.99
N LYS A 132 -10.68 5.22 19.19
CA LYS A 132 -11.84 4.80 19.99
C LYS A 132 -11.74 5.26 21.46
N ASN A 133 -10.54 5.54 21.93
CA ASN A 133 -10.25 6.00 23.29
C ASN A 133 -9.95 7.50 23.34
N ALA A 134 -10.22 8.26 22.27
CA ALA A 134 -9.99 9.70 22.27
C ALA A 134 -10.83 10.38 23.37
N PRO A 135 -10.23 11.25 24.22
CA PRO A 135 -10.94 11.89 25.32
C PRO A 135 -12.10 12.80 24.86
N SER A 136 -11.98 13.37 23.66
CA SER A 136 -13.01 14.19 23.02
C SER A 136 -12.78 14.25 21.51
N ALA A 137 -13.78 14.71 20.76
CA ALA A 137 -13.65 14.95 19.31
C ALA A 137 -12.56 15.98 18.98
N GLU A 138 -12.36 16.98 19.84
CA GLU A 138 -11.32 18.00 19.67
C GLU A 138 -9.91 17.38 19.77
N GLU A 139 -9.70 16.49 20.73
CA GLU A 139 -8.41 15.79 20.88
C GLU A 139 -8.18 14.79 19.75
N ALA A 140 -9.24 14.15 19.23
CA ALA A 140 -9.16 13.30 18.05
C ALA A 140 -8.78 14.09 16.78
N ASP A 141 -9.36 15.28 16.56
CA ASP A 141 -8.99 16.15 15.45
C ASP A 141 -7.54 16.65 15.56
N LYS A 142 -7.10 17.07 16.75
CA LYS A 142 -5.70 17.46 16.98
C LYS A 142 -4.72 16.33 16.67
N GLU A 143 -5.05 15.11 17.10
CA GLU A 143 -4.22 13.95 16.84
C GLU A 143 -4.20 13.60 15.35
N SER A 144 -5.34 13.60 14.66
CA SER A 144 -5.41 13.41 13.20
C SER A 144 -4.54 14.42 12.45
N ARG A 145 -4.61 15.71 12.81
CA ARG A 145 -3.75 16.75 12.24
C ARG A 145 -2.28 16.53 12.52
N ARG A 146 -1.94 16.08 13.74
CA ARG A 146 -0.55 15.74 14.09
C ARG A 146 -0.03 14.59 13.23
N LEU A 147 -0.79 13.50 13.10
CA LEU A 147 -0.43 12.36 12.24
C LEU A 147 -0.22 12.79 10.78
N LEU A 148 -1.15 13.59 10.24
CA LEU A 148 -1.02 14.12 8.87
C LEU A 148 0.20 15.04 8.71
N ASN A 149 0.50 15.87 9.71
CA ASN A 149 1.71 16.71 9.69
C ASN A 149 2.98 15.87 9.75
N ASP A 150 2.98 14.78 10.50
CA ASP A 150 4.15 13.90 10.70
C ASP A 150 4.23 12.77 9.66
N ILE A 151 3.28 12.65 8.73
CA ILE A 151 3.19 11.52 7.78
C ILE A 151 4.46 11.34 6.94
N TYR A 152 5.18 12.43 6.68
CA TYR A 152 6.45 12.44 5.94
C TYR A 152 7.62 11.79 6.70
N LEU A 153 7.45 11.47 7.99
CA LEU A 153 8.42 10.73 8.81
C LEU A 153 8.10 9.22 8.86
N TYR A 154 6.87 8.84 8.54
CA TYR A 154 6.32 7.49 8.75
C TYR A 154 5.77 6.91 7.44
N ASP A 155 4.46 6.82 7.29
CA ASP A 155 3.75 6.14 6.21
C ASP A 155 4.03 6.77 4.85
N GLY A 156 4.10 8.11 4.77
CA GLY A 156 4.50 8.83 3.57
C GLY A 156 5.96 8.57 3.18
N LEU A 157 6.86 8.48 4.17
CA LEU A 157 8.27 8.14 3.94
C LEU A 157 8.43 6.70 3.43
N ARG A 158 7.79 5.74 4.09
CA ARG A 158 7.82 4.33 3.68
C ARG A 158 7.26 4.17 2.26
N ALA A 159 6.09 4.74 1.99
CA ALA A 159 5.43 4.62 0.70
C ALA A 159 6.29 5.20 -0.43
N ASP A 160 6.84 6.41 -0.23
CA ASP A 160 7.71 7.05 -1.21
C ASP A 160 9.01 6.28 -1.41
N ARG A 161 9.78 6.05 -0.35
CA ARG A 161 11.14 5.48 -0.46
C ARG A 161 11.14 4.07 -1.04
N THR A 162 10.24 3.21 -0.55
CA THR A 162 10.21 1.80 -0.99
C THR A 162 9.74 1.64 -2.43
N THR A 163 8.84 2.51 -2.91
CA THR A 163 8.38 2.51 -4.30
C THR A 163 9.42 3.17 -5.21
N ALA A 164 9.88 4.38 -4.89
CA ALA A 164 10.82 5.15 -5.69
C ALA A 164 12.19 4.46 -5.85
N ASN A 165 12.63 3.67 -4.85
CA ASN A 165 13.86 2.88 -4.96
C ASN A 165 13.80 1.82 -6.08
N SER A 166 12.60 1.41 -6.48
CA SER A 166 12.41 0.37 -7.50
C SER A 166 12.30 0.93 -8.93
N GLY A 167 12.32 2.25 -9.12
CA GLY A 167 12.16 2.93 -10.42
C GLY A 167 10.73 3.37 -10.72
#